data_AF-A0A9D6FTA1-F1
#
_entry.id   AF-A0A9D6FTA1-F1
#
_cell.length_a   1.000
_cell.length_b   1.000
_cell.length_c   1.000
_cell.angle_alpha   90.00
_cell.angle_beta   90.00
_cell.angle_gamma   90.00
#
_symmetry.space_group_name_H-M   'P 1'
#
loop_
_entity.id
_entity.type
_entity.pdbx_description
1 polymer ?
#
loop_
_entity_poly.entity_id
_entity_poly.type
_entity_poly.pdbx_seq_one_letter_code
_entity_poly.pdbx_strand_id
1 'polypeptide(L)'
;MERVIRLYVLAAIGLVFVLSVAMFSKDRRKNGVAFLLGWCVPGLGHLFLGRWKKAVFFFLTLGATYLFGLWLTGFRTVGFDDNPFYYVGQFGSGMTTLLASVLGKEKAFPRPDLSLGLYDPGLLYVCVAGLLNLVVAFNCFDFKGAPEAAPPAKEEAAK
;
A
#
# COMPACT_ATOMS: atom_id res chain seq x y z
N MET A 1 -8.81 -7.14 25.24
CA MET A 1 -7.55 -7.90 25.15
C MET A 1 -7.28 -8.38 23.73
N GLU A 2 -8.24 -9.07 23.07
CA GLU A 2 -8.08 -9.53 21.67
C GLU A 2 -7.77 -8.44 20.65
N ARG A 3 -8.45 -7.27 20.68
CA ARG A 3 -8.17 -6.17 19.74
C ARG A 3 -6.72 -5.68 19.81
N VAL A 4 -6.15 -5.65 21.01
CA VAL A 4 -4.78 -5.18 21.26
C VAL A 4 -3.78 -6.18 20.71
N ILE A 5 -3.95 -7.47 21.01
CA ILE A 5 -3.11 -8.55 20.48
C ILE A 5 -3.12 -8.55 18.94
N ARG A 6 -4.28 -8.34 18.30
CA ARG A 6 -4.39 -8.28 16.84
C ARG A 6 -3.70 -7.07 16.23
N LEU A 7 -3.82 -5.90 16.84
CA LEU A 7 -3.04 -4.73 16.45
C LEU A 7 -1.53 -5.03 16.49
N TYR A 8 -1.06 -5.75 17.51
CA TYR A 8 0.34 -6.17 17.60
C TYR A 8 0.73 -7.19 16.52
N VAL A 9 -0.10 -8.19 16.23
CA VAL A 9 0.20 -9.17 15.17
C VAL A 9 0.25 -8.50 13.79
N LEU A 10 -0.68 -7.59 13.51
CA LEU A 10 -0.70 -6.84 12.24
C LEU A 10 0.48 -5.87 12.15
N ALA A 11 0.81 -5.19 13.24
CA ALA A 11 2.00 -4.35 13.33
C ALA A 11 3.27 -5.18 13.14
N ALA A 12 3.32 -6.41 13.68
CA ALA A 12 4.44 -7.33 13.52
C ALA A 12 4.56 -7.85 12.08
N ILE A 13 3.46 -8.21 11.41
CA ILE A 13 3.47 -8.60 9.99
C ILE A 13 3.91 -7.42 9.12
N GLY A 14 3.36 -6.23 9.37
CA GLY A 14 3.78 -5.00 8.68
C GLY A 14 5.25 -4.69 8.94
N LEU A 15 5.74 -4.88 10.17
CA LEU A 15 7.15 -4.70 10.53
C LEU A 15 8.05 -5.72 9.83
N VAL A 16 7.69 -7.00 9.81
CA VAL A 16 8.44 -8.06 9.10
C VAL A 16 8.45 -7.79 7.59
N PHE A 17 7.35 -7.31 7.04
CA PHE A 17 7.26 -6.89 5.64
C PHE A 17 8.18 -5.69 5.35
N VAL A 18 8.18 -4.68 6.21
CA VAL A 18 9.08 -3.52 6.10
C VAL A 18 10.54 -3.96 6.24
N LEU A 19 10.85 -4.82 7.21
CA LEU A 19 12.21 -5.32 7.45
C LEU A 19 12.72 -6.19 6.30
N SER A 20 11.88 -7.07 5.75
CA SER A 20 12.25 -7.91 4.60
C SER A 20 12.53 -7.08 3.34
N VAL A 21 11.82 -5.96 3.14
CA VAL A 21 12.16 -4.98 2.10
C VAL A 21 13.41 -4.16 2.46
N ALA A 22 13.62 -3.83 3.74
CA ALA A 22 14.81 -3.09 4.18
C ALA A 22 16.10 -3.91 4.06
N MET A 23 16.00 -5.25 4.05
CA MET A 23 17.12 -6.19 3.88
C MET A 23 17.66 -6.29 2.43
N PHE A 24 17.08 -5.59 1.45
CA PHE A 24 17.63 -5.57 0.09
C PHE A 24 19.05 -4.98 0.05
N SER A 25 19.93 -5.58 -0.76
CA SER A 25 21.33 -5.15 -0.98
C SER A 25 21.46 -3.65 -1.26
N LYS A 26 22.65 -3.08 -0.97
CA LYS A 26 22.94 -1.64 -1.07
C LYS A 26 22.46 -1.01 -2.39
N ASP A 27 22.66 -1.70 -3.51
CA ASP A 27 22.26 -1.24 -4.86
C ASP A 27 20.73 -1.18 -5.08
N ARG A 28 19.94 -1.91 -4.29
CA ARG A 28 18.47 -2.00 -4.41
C ARG A 28 17.74 -1.20 -3.34
N ARG A 29 18.45 -0.56 -2.41
CA ARG A 29 17.85 0.14 -1.26
C ARG A 29 16.94 1.29 -1.67
N LYS A 30 17.33 2.08 -2.70
CA LYS A 30 16.50 3.18 -3.23
C LYS A 30 15.15 2.68 -3.74
N ASN A 31 15.13 1.56 -4.45
CA ASN A 31 13.91 0.97 -4.98
C ASN A 31 13.07 0.33 -3.86
N GLY A 32 13.72 -0.23 -2.82
CA GLY A 32 13.03 -0.69 -1.60
C GLY A 32 12.32 0.44 -0.85
N VAL A 33 12.96 1.60 -0.70
CA VAL A 33 12.31 2.79 -0.11
C VAL A 33 11.14 3.26 -0.98
N ALA A 34 11.33 3.31 -2.30
CA ALA A 34 10.25 3.66 -3.23
C ALA A 34 9.07 2.68 -3.11
N PHE A 35 9.33 1.38 -3.00
CA PHE A 35 8.31 0.36 -2.78
C PHE A 35 7.52 0.62 -1.50
N LEU A 36 8.20 0.84 -0.37
CA LEU A 36 7.53 1.09 0.91
C LEU A 36 6.68 2.36 0.88
N LEU A 37 7.19 3.43 0.26
CA LEU A 37 6.44 4.66 0.06
C LEU A 37 5.20 4.43 -0.80
N GLY A 38 5.33 3.70 -1.91
CA GLY A 38 4.22 3.35 -2.79
C GLY A 38 3.18 2.45 -2.15
N TRP A 39 3.60 1.51 -1.28
CA TRP A 39 2.69 0.69 -0.51
C TRP A 39 1.92 1.53 0.53
N CYS A 40 2.59 2.44 1.24
CA CYS A 40 1.95 3.33 2.20
C CYS A 40 0.91 4.25 1.56
N VAL A 41 1.28 4.89 0.44
CA VAL A 41 0.43 5.82 -0.30
C VAL A 41 0.54 5.51 -1.79
N PRO A 42 -0.57 5.19 -2.48
CA PRO A 42 -0.57 4.90 -3.90
C PRO A 42 0.15 5.97 -4.71
N GLY A 43 1.15 5.57 -5.51
CA GLY A 43 1.92 6.47 -6.37
C GLY A 43 3.09 7.21 -5.71
N LEU A 44 3.21 7.23 -4.38
CA LEU A 44 4.27 7.98 -3.68
C LEU A 44 5.68 7.45 -3.98
N GLY A 45 5.81 6.13 -4.16
CA GLY A 45 7.05 5.50 -4.63
C GLY A 45 7.51 6.00 -6.00
N HIS A 46 6.57 6.18 -6.94
CA HIS A 46 6.87 6.72 -8.26
C HIS A 46 7.24 8.20 -8.20
N LEU A 47 6.64 8.95 -7.27
CA LEU A 47 7.01 10.35 -7.04
C LEU A 47 8.44 10.46 -6.51
N PHE A 48 8.81 9.62 -5.54
CA PHE A 48 10.17 9.54 -5.00
C PHE A 48 11.22 9.20 -6.07
N LEU A 49 10.85 8.39 -7.07
CA LEU A 49 11.70 8.07 -8.22
C LEU A 49 11.66 9.14 -9.33
N GLY A 50 10.98 10.28 -9.13
CA GLY A 50 10.88 11.38 -10.09
C GLY A 50 9.84 11.17 -11.21
N ARG A 51 9.03 10.11 -11.14
CA ARG A 51 8.04 9.73 -12.16
C ARG A 51 6.66 10.33 -11.87
N TRP A 52 6.58 11.66 -11.85
CA TRP A 52 5.39 12.40 -11.39
C TRP A 52 4.08 12.00 -12.10
N LYS A 53 4.12 11.79 -13.44
CA LYS A 53 2.93 11.39 -14.21
C LYS A 53 2.34 10.07 -13.71
N LYS A 54 3.20 9.09 -13.44
CA LYS A 54 2.78 7.80 -12.90
C LYS A 54 2.28 7.93 -11.47
N ALA A 55 2.95 8.74 -10.65
CA ALA A 55 2.53 8.99 -9.28
C ALA A 55 1.09 9.51 -9.20
N VAL A 56 0.80 10.59 -9.94
CA VAL A 56 -0.54 11.19 -9.98
C VAL A 56 -1.57 10.22 -10.55
N PHE A 57 -1.25 9.52 -11.64
CA PHE A 57 -2.15 8.55 -12.24
C PHE A 57 -2.56 7.45 -11.26
N PHE A 58 -1.59 6.84 -10.56
CA PHE A 58 -1.87 5.78 -9.59
C PHE A 58 -2.58 6.30 -8.34
N PHE A 59 -2.20 7.49 -7.85
CA PHE A 59 -2.86 8.11 -6.71
C PHE A 59 -4.35 8.35 -6.99
N LEU A 60 -4.67 8.97 -8.13
CA LEU A 60 -6.05 9.26 -8.50
C LEU A 60 -6.85 7.98 -8.77
N THR A 61 -6.31 7.05 -9.55
CA THR A 61 -7.03 5.84 -9.95
C THR A 61 -7.29 4.93 -8.76
N LEU A 62 -6.26 4.60 -7.98
CA LEU A 62 -6.39 3.69 -6.84
C LEU A 62 -7.11 4.38 -5.68
N GLY A 63 -6.84 5.66 -5.46
CA GLY A 63 -7.52 6.46 -4.44
C GLY A 63 -9.02 6.55 -4.72
N ALA A 64 -9.43 6.90 -5.94
CA ALA A 64 -10.84 6.96 -6.31
C ALA A 64 -11.52 5.58 -6.20
N THR A 65 -10.87 4.52 -6.67
CA THR A 65 -11.40 3.15 -6.59
C THR A 65 -11.62 2.72 -5.13
N TYR A 66 -10.64 2.99 -4.27
CA TYR A 66 -10.71 2.67 -2.84
C TYR A 66 -11.79 3.48 -2.12
N LEU A 67 -11.84 4.80 -2.36
CA LEU A 67 -12.83 5.69 -1.75
C LEU A 67 -14.25 5.35 -2.23
N PHE A 68 -14.42 4.99 -3.50
CA PHE A 68 -15.70 4.54 -4.03
C PHE A 68 -16.14 3.23 -3.37
N GLY A 69 -15.23 2.26 -3.23
CA GLY A 69 -15.49 1.03 -2.48
C GLY A 69 -15.89 1.30 -1.02
N LEU A 70 -15.16 2.17 -0.33
CA LEU A 70 -15.52 2.60 1.03
C LEU A 70 -16.88 3.29 1.08
N TRP A 71 -17.20 4.14 0.11
CA TRP A 71 -18.50 4.80 0.05
C TRP A 71 -19.64 3.78 -0.08
N LEU A 72 -19.48 2.75 -0.93
CA LEU A 72 -20.43 1.64 -1.07
C LEU A 72 -20.60 0.82 0.23
N THR A 73 -19.56 0.71 1.07
CA THR A 73 -19.63 0.03 2.37
C THR A 73 -20.05 0.96 3.52
N GLY A 74 -20.40 2.22 3.25
CA GLY A 74 -20.74 3.20 4.28
C GLY A 74 -19.55 3.60 5.16
N PHE A 75 -18.36 3.67 4.56
CA PHE A 75 -17.05 3.95 5.19
C PHE A 75 -16.67 2.95 6.28
N ARG A 76 -17.07 1.68 6.11
CA ARG A 76 -16.68 0.58 6.98
C ARG A 76 -15.58 -0.24 6.33
N THR A 77 -14.56 -0.58 7.10
CA THR A 77 -13.52 -1.51 6.68
C THR A 77 -13.87 -2.91 7.11
N VAL A 78 -13.46 -3.90 6.31
CA VAL A 78 -13.55 -5.29 6.72
C VAL A 78 -12.52 -5.55 7.83
N GLY A 79 -12.92 -6.22 8.90
CA GLY A 79 -11.99 -6.79 9.86
C GLY A 79 -11.55 -8.19 9.42
N PHE A 80 -10.42 -8.66 9.93
CA PHE A 80 -9.97 -10.04 9.69
C PHE A 80 -10.99 -11.08 10.18
N ASP A 81 -11.70 -10.80 11.28
CA ASP A 81 -12.77 -11.66 11.79
C ASP A 81 -14.00 -11.69 10.89
N ASP A 82 -14.26 -10.59 10.18
CA ASP A 82 -15.47 -10.42 9.38
C ASP A 82 -15.31 -11.19 8.07
N ASN A 83 -14.20 -10.94 7.38
CA ASN A 83 -13.82 -11.71 6.20
C ASN A 83 -12.30 -11.66 5.96
N PRO A 84 -11.58 -12.76 6.25
CA PRO A 84 -10.12 -12.81 6.10
C PRO A 84 -9.65 -12.54 4.67
N PHE A 85 -10.41 -12.97 3.66
CA PHE A 85 -10.01 -12.85 2.26
C PHE A 85 -10.01 -11.39 1.80
N TYR A 86 -11.09 -10.65 2.07
CA TYR A 86 -11.14 -9.22 1.76
C TYR A 86 -10.15 -8.42 2.60
N TYR A 87 -9.91 -8.84 3.84
CA TYR A 87 -8.94 -8.19 4.72
C TYR A 87 -7.52 -8.24 4.16
N VAL A 88 -7.09 -9.41 3.68
CA VAL A 88 -5.76 -9.61 3.11
C VAL A 88 -5.56 -8.76 1.85
N GLY A 89 -6.55 -8.68 0.96
CA GLY A 89 -6.43 -7.80 -0.21
C GLY A 89 -6.45 -6.32 0.17
N GLN A 90 -7.29 -5.93 1.13
CA GLN A 90 -7.33 -4.57 1.66
C GLN A 90 -5.98 -4.15 2.27
N PHE A 91 -5.23 -5.05 2.91
CA PHE A 91 -3.88 -4.77 3.44
C PHE A 91 -2.90 -4.24 2.39
N GLY A 92 -3.08 -4.60 1.11
CA GLY A 92 -2.28 -4.07 0.01
C GLY A 92 -2.37 -2.55 -0.16
N SER A 93 -3.41 -1.92 0.38
CA SER A 93 -3.59 -0.45 0.40
C SER A 93 -2.71 0.24 1.46
N GLY A 94 -1.96 -0.53 2.24
CA GLY A 94 -0.97 -0.05 3.21
C GLY A 94 -1.58 0.82 4.30
N MET A 95 -1.08 2.05 4.41
CA MET A 95 -1.44 2.96 5.51
C MET A 95 -2.91 3.41 5.43
N THR A 96 -3.51 3.42 4.23
CA THR A 96 -4.93 3.76 4.06
C THR A 96 -5.84 2.77 4.78
N THR A 97 -5.48 1.48 4.80
CA THR A 97 -6.18 0.45 5.56
C THR A 97 -6.03 0.65 7.06
N LEU A 98 -4.83 0.95 7.53
CA LEU A 98 -4.63 1.25 8.96
C LEU A 98 -5.45 2.45 9.40
N LEU A 99 -5.45 3.54 8.62
CA LEU A 99 -6.27 4.72 8.92
C LEU A 99 -7.76 4.39 8.92
N ALA A 100 -8.23 3.65 7.93
CA ALA A 100 -9.64 3.27 7.83
C ALA A 100 -10.05 2.31 8.97
N SER A 101 -9.16 1.42 9.42
CA SER A 101 -9.39 0.54 10.57
C SER A 101 -9.36 1.27 11.92
N VAL A 102 -8.57 2.35 12.05
CA VAL A 102 -8.54 3.19 13.27
C VAL A 102 -9.75 4.12 13.34
N LEU A 103 -10.15 4.69 12.20
CA LEU A 103 -11.31 5.59 12.10
C LEU A 103 -12.64 4.82 12.09
N GLY A 104 -12.62 3.56 11.67
CA GLY A 104 -13.77 2.66 11.64
C GLY A 104 -14.24 2.32 13.06
N LYS A 105 -15.32 2.97 13.49
CA LYS A 105 -15.93 2.75 14.82
C LYS A 105 -16.83 1.52 14.88
N GLU A 106 -17.26 0.98 13.75
CA GLU A 106 -18.19 -0.17 13.68
C GLU A 106 -17.62 -1.34 12.88
N LYS A 107 -17.88 -2.56 13.37
CA LYS A 107 -17.59 -3.79 12.64
C LYS A 107 -18.43 -3.85 11.36
N ALA A 108 -17.90 -4.56 10.37
CA ALA A 108 -18.47 -4.67 9.05
C ALA A 108 -19.60 -5.73 9.06
N PHE A 109 -20.66 -5.48 9.84
CA PHE A 109 -21.85 -6.32 9.87
C PHE A 109 -22.85 -5.89 8.79
N PRO A 110 -23.50 -6.83 8.08
CA PRO A 110 -24.60 -6.53 7.19
C PRO A 110 -25.70 -5.80 7.96
N ARG A 111 -26.08 -4.64 7.45
CA ARG A 111 -27.06 -3.74 8.05
C ARG A 111 -28.43 -3.97 7.40
N PRO A 112 -29.54 -3.96 8.13
CA PRO A 112 -30.87 -4.02 7.51
C PRO A 112 -31.16 -2.81 6.60
N ASP A 113 -30.50 -1.68 6.87
CA ASP A 113 -30.63 -0.38 6.19
C ASP A 113 -29.77 -0.24 4.92
N LEU A 114 -28.80 -1.13 4.68
CA LEU A 114 -27.99 -1.13 3.48
C LEU A 114 -28.33 -2.35 2.64
N SER A 115 -28.65 -2.14 1.36
CA SER A 115 -28.83 -3.23 0.40
C SER A 115 -27.64 -4.19 0.49
N LEU A 116 -27.91 -5.45 0.86
CA LEU A 116 -26.93 -6.54 0.84
C LEU A 116 -26.18 -6.59 -0.51
N GLY A 117 -26.82 -6.16 -1.59
CA GLY A 117 -26.24 -6.13 -2.93
C GLY A 117 -25.13 -5.10 -3.17
N LEU A 118 -24.99 -4.05 -2.35
CA LEU A 118 -23.92 -3.04 -2.51
C LEU A 118 -22.70 -3.29 -1.63
N TYR A 119 -22.88 -4.05 -0.56
CA TYR A 119 -21.84 -4.30 0.43
C TYR A 119 -20.70 -5.17 -0.13
N ASP A 120 -21.03 -6.31 -0.75
CA ASP A 120 -20.03 -7.21 -1.33
C ASP A 120 -19.24 -6.56 -2.48
N PRO A 121 -19.86 -5.82 -3.42
CA PRO A 121 -19.12 -5.04 -4.40
C PRO A 121 -18.20 -3.97 -3.77
N GLY A 122 -18.65 -3.28 -2.72
CA GLY A 122 -17.82 -2.28 -2.05
C GLY A 122 -16.53 -2.88 -1.46
N LEU A 123 -16.64 -4.04 -0.81
CA LEU A 123 -15.49 -4.80 -0.31
C LEU A 123 -14.56 -5.26 -1.44
N LEU A 124 -15.14 -5.70 -2.56
CA LEU A 124 -14.38 -6.09 -3.74
C LEU A 124 -13.54 -4.92 -4.29
N TYR A 125 -14.12 -3.73 -4.39
CA TYR A 125 -13.41 -2.52 -4.85
C TYR A 125 -12.21 -2.18 -3.95
N VAL A 126 -12.43 -2.19 -2.62
CA VAL A 126 -11.37 -1.94 -1.63
C VAL A 126 -10.25 -2.97 -1.72
N CYS A 127 -10.62 -4.25 -1.86
CA CYS A 127 -9.69 -5.37 -1.98
C CYS A 127 -8.86 -5.29 -3.27
N VAL A 128 -9.51 -5.07 -4.41
CA VAL A 128 -8.83 -4.93 -5.71
C VAL A 128 -7.91 -3.71 -5.73
N ALA A 129 -8.34 -2.58 -5.17
CA ALA A 129 -7.48 -1.39 -5.05
C ALA A 129 -6.21 -1.69 -4.24
N GLY A 130 -6.32 -2.46 -3.15
CA GLY A 130 -5.16 -2.85 -2.36
C GLY A 130 -4.21 -3.80 -3.09
N LEU A 131 -4.73 -4.82 -3.76
CA LEU A 131 -3.92 -5.72 -4.56
C LEU A 131 -3.20 -4.99 -5.71
N LEU A 132 -3.90 -4.09 -6.40
CA LEU A 132 -3.30 -3.25 -7.45
C LEU A 132 -2.25 -2.29 -6.89
N ASN A 133 -2.44 -1.76 -5.69
CA ASN A 133 -1.45 -0.92 -5.04
C ASN A 133 -0.13 -1.67 -4.80
N LEU A 134 -0.20 -2.94 -4.37
CA LEU A 134 1.00 -3.78 -4.25
C LEU A 134 1.70 -3.98 -5.60
N VAL A 135 0.95 -4.28 -6.66
CA VAL A 135 1.52 -4.42 -8.02
C VAL A 135 2.23 -3.13 -8.46
N VAL A 136 1.60 -1.98 -8.23
CA VAL A 136 2.16 -0.66 -8.55
C VAL A 136 3.40 -0.34 -7.70
N ALA A 137 3.40 -0.73 -6.42
CA ALA A 137 4.56 -0.59 -5.55
C ALA A 137 5.72 -1.46 -6.07
N PHE A 138 5.46 -2.72 -6.44
CA PHE A 138 6.46 -3.62 -7.03
C PHE A 138 7.07 -3.06 -8.32
N ASN A 139 6.31 -2.32 -9.13
CA ASN A 139 6.84 -1.65 -10.33
C ASN A 139 8.01 -0.70 -10.04
N CYS A 140 8.19 -0.24 -8.79
CA CYS A 140 9.34 0.58 -8.42
C CYS A 140 10.67 -0.18 -8.51
N PHE A 141 10.68 -1.51 -8.42
CA PHE A 141 11.90 -2.31 -8.55
C PHE A 141 12.44 -2.39 -9.98
N ASP A 142 11.59 -2.16 -10.98
CA ASP A 142 11.98 -2.13 -12.40
C ASP A 142 12.65 -0.81 -12.80
N PHE A 143 12.67 0.18 -11.91
CA PHE A 143 13.32 1.44 -12.18
C PHE A 143 14.84 1.30 -12.09
N LYS A 144 15.51 1.51 -13.23
CA LYS A 144 16.98 1.40 -13.36
C LYS A 144 17.73 2.71 -13.12
N GLY A 145 17.03 3.82 -12.83
CA GLY A 145 17.66 5.14 -12.72
C GLY A 145 18.25 5.65 -14.05
N ALA A 146 18.67 6.91 -14.06
CA ALA A 146 19.74 7.32 -14.97
C ALA A 146 21.04 6.68 -14.46
N PRO A 147 22.00 6.32 -15.34
CA PRO A 147 23.29 5.80 -14.88
C PRO A 147 23.87 6.78 -13.87
N GLU A 148 24.21 6.25 -12.68
CA GLU A 148 24.98 7.00 -11.69
C GLU A 148 26.21 7.53 -12.42
N ALA A 149 26.40 8.86 -12.42
CA ALA A 149 27.54 9.47 -13.08
C ALA A 149 28.78 8.72 -12.61
N ALA A 150 29.54 8.17 -13.57
CA ALA A 150 30.71 7.35 -13.28
C ALA A 150 31.52 8.07 -12.20
N PRO A 151 31.94 7.37 -11.13
CA PRO A 151 32.73 8.00 -10.08
C PRO A 151 33.85 8.78 -10.77
N PRO A 152 34.11 10.04 -10.39
CA PRO A 152 35.08 10.88 -11.08
C PRO A 152 36.33 10.04 -11.24
N ALA A 153 36.72 9.82 -12.49
CA ALA A 153 37.90 9.03 -12.81
C ALA A 153 38.97 9.55 -11.88
N LYS A 154 39.50 8.67 -11.01
CA LYS A 154 40.58 9.04 -10.10
C LYS A 154 41.59 9.71 -11.00
N GLU A 155 41.71 11.03 -10.85
CA GLU A 155 42.66 11.84 -11.58
C GLU A 155 43.96 11.08 -11.43
N GLU A 156 44.47 10.57 -12.56
CA GLU A 156 45.74 9.89 -12.60
C GLU A 156 46.66 10.71 -11.71
N ALA A 157 47.29 10.04 -10.73
CA ALA A 157 48.29 10.63 -9.88
C ALA A 157 49.44 11.11 -10.79
N ALA A 158 49.23 12.27 -11.40
CA ALA A 158 50.13 13.02 -12.22
C ALA A 158 50.77 14.04 -11.28
N LYS A 159 51.67 13.54 -10.43
CA LYS A 159 52.98 14.11 -10.10
C LYS A 159 53.63 13.33 -8.97
#